data_AF-A0A2V7XPS3-F1
#
_entry.id   AF-A0A2V7XPS3-F1
#
_cell.length_a   1.000
_cell.length_b   1.000
_cell.length_c   1.000
_cell.angle_alpha   90.00
_cell.angle_beta   90.00
_cell.angle_gamma   90.00
#
_symmetry.space_group_name_H-M   'P 1'
#
loop_
_entity.id
_entity.type
_entity.pdbx_description
1 polymer ?
#
loop_
_entity_poly.entity_id
_entity_poly.type
_entity_poly.pdbx_seq_one_letter_code
_entity_poly.pdbx_strand_id
1 'polypeptide(L)'
;LLLIIRGLASEETSVVPAALVTLTVTGLAASRYPGLAEGPLIAFGVAGLLFVRRGLQTDGSAAWRHGAILLGLAASTKNEGLALLVSVTIALIIVRWRAVVRLWPAFAIAFPWLILRATHHLATDIASGSAIGRVLYRLGFAGEILVYLAVHLYEPWFWGSILLGLLIVPSVARRREAFVLLATDIQLVFYIGSYFATPHDARWHVATSWPRLTDQIAIPITYVVFLTLAKTAAAMKDSPRAEARPVES
;
A
#
# COMPACT_ATOMS: atom_id res chain seq x y z
N LEU A 1 9.55 -2.12 10.62
CA LEU A 1 9.29 -2.07 9.16
C LEU A 1 10.55 -2.33 8.33
N LEU A 2 11.60 -1.51 8.43
CA LEU A 2 12.78 -1.62 7.56
C LEU A 2 13.48 -2.98 7.59
N LEU A 3 13.59 -3.61 8.76
CA LEU A 3 14.15 -4.97 8.87
C LEU A 3 13.31 -6.02 8.13
N ILE A 4 11.98 -5.88 8.14
CA ILE A 4 11.06 -6.76 7.41
C ILE A 4 11.25 -6.57 5.91
N ILE A 5 11.29 -5.32 5.45
CA ILE A 5 11.53 -4.99 4.03
C ILE A 5 12.87 -5.56 3.56
N ARG A 6 13.93 -5.36 4.35
CA ARG A 6 15.26 -5.90 4.05
C ARG A 6 15.25 -7.42 3.97
N GLY A 7 14.64 -8.08 4.97
CA GLY A 7 14.52 -9.53 5.02
C GLY A 7 13.80 -10.09 3.80
N LEU A 8 12.59 -9.59 3.52
CA LEU A 8 11.80 -10.02 2.37
C LEU A 8 12.51 -9.75 1.03
N ALA A 9 13.17 -8.59 0.87
CA ALA A 9 13.94 -8.30 -0.34
C ALA A 9 15.15 -9.24 -0.50
N SER A 10 15.84 -9.59 0.60
CA SER A 10 17.00 -10.50 0.58
C SER A 10 16.63 -11.96 0.30
N GLU A 11 15.38 -12.35 0.52
CA GLU A 11 14.88 -13.67 0.11
C GLU A 11 14.68 -13.77 -1.41
N GLU A 12 14.57 -12.64 -2.11
CA GLU A 12 14.27 -12.59 -3.55
C GLU A 12 15.41 -12.01 -4.41
N THR A 13 16.41 -11.41 -3.78
CA THR A 13 17.53 -10.73 -4.43
C THR A 13 18.82 -10.90 -3.62
N SER A 14 19.96 -10.50 -4.20
CA SER A 14 21.22 -10.48 -3.46
C SER A 14 21.26 -9.35 -2.42
N VAL A 15 22.29 -9.39 -1.56
CA VAL A 15 22.44 -8.47 -0.41
C VAL A 15 22.42 -6.99 -0.82
N VAL A 16 23.11 -6.63 -1.91
CA VAL A 16 23.25 -5.24 -2.35
C VAL A 16 21.91 -4.67 -2.85
N PRO A 17 21.19 -5.30 -3.80
CA PRO A 17 19.85 -4.86 -4.17
C PRO A 17 18.87 -4.79 -2.99
N ALA A 18 18.88 -5.78 -2.07
CA ALA A 18 18.03 -5.73 -0.89
C ALA A 18 18.33 -4.53 0.01
N ALA A 19 19.62 -4.18 0.18
CA ALA A 19 20.03 -2.98 0.90
C ALA A 19 19.60 -1.70 0.18
N LEU A 20 19.70 -1.63 -1.15
CA LEU A 20 19.23 -0.49 -1.95
C LEU A 20 17.71 -0.31 -1.84
N VAL A 21 16.94 -1.39 -1.98
CA VAL A 21 15.47 -1.36 -1.77
C VAL A 21 15.12 -0.89 -0.36
N THR A 22 15.88 -1.32 0.65
CA THR A 22 15.67 -0.86 2.03
C THR A 22 16.01 0.62 2.20
N LEU A 23 17.09 1.08 1.57
CA LEU A 23 17.52 2.47 1.61
C LEU A 23 16.47 3.39 0.97
N THR A 24 15.92 3.01 -0.19
CA THR A 24 14.93 3.83 -0.89
C THR A 24 13.64 4.01 -0.09
N VAL A 25 13.22 3.01 0.70
CA VAL A 25 12.05 3.13 1.57
C VAL A 25 12.34 3.80 2.91
N THR A 26 13.61 4.05 3.27
CA THR A 26 13.98 4.56 4.60
C THR A 26 13.41 5.95 4.86
N GLY A 27 13.49 6.85 3.87
CA GLY A 27 12.93 8.20 3.98
C GLY A 27 11.40 8.23 4.13
N LEU A 28 10.71 7.25 3.53
CA LEU A 28 9.25 7.10 3.63
C LEU A 28 8.82 6.42 4.94
N ALA A 29 9.64 5.51 5.46
CA ALA A 29 9.37 4.80 6.71
C ALA A 29 9.57 5.68 7.95
N ALA A 30 10.35 6.76 7.84
CA ALA A 30 10.46 7.78 8.87
C ALA A 30 9.18 8.62 8.88
N SER A 31 8.20 8.23 9.72
CA SER A 31 6.95 8.97 9.86
C SER A 31 7.22 10.44 10.18
N ARG A 32 6.76 11.34 9.31
CA ARG A 32 6.85 12.80 9.48
C ARG A 32 5.71 13.36 10.36
N TYR A 33 4.92 12.47 10.95
CA TYR A 33 3.68 12.78 11.65
C TYR A 33 3.74 12.34 13.11
N PRO A 34 4.63 12.96 13.93
CA PRO A 34 4.75 12.63 15.34
C PRO A 34 3.42 12.91 16.06
N GLY A 35 3.06 12.04 17.00
CA GLY A 35 1.81 12.16 17.77
C GLY A 35 0.55 11.67 17.04
N LEU A 36 0.66 11.22 15.79
CA LEU A 36 -0.44 10.57 15.06
C LEU A 36 -0.23 9.06 14.95
N ALA A 37 -1.31 8.31 14.73
CA ALA A 37 -1.28 6.86 14.53
C ALA A 37 -0.68 6.40 13.19
N GLU A 38 -0.14 7.33 12.38
CA GLU A 38 0.42 7.05 11.05
C GLU A 38 1.60 6.07 11.09
N GLY A 39 2.52 6.24 12.05
CA GLY A 39 3.70 5.38 12.17
C GLY A 39 3.33 3.89 12.36
N PRO A 40 2.55 3.53 13.39
CA PRO A 40 2.06 2.17 13.57
C PRO A 40 1.21 1.67 12.39
N LEU A 41 0.32 2.51 11.85
CA LEU A 41 -0.51 2.15 10.69
C LEU A 41 0.35 1.76 9.48
N ILE A 42 1.32 2.59 9.12
CA ILE A 42 2.25 2.33 8.01
C ILE A 42 3.08 1.08 8.30
N ALA A 43 3.63 0.95 9.51
CA ALA A 43 4.47 -0.18 9.87
C ALA A 43 3.72 -1.52 9.80
N PHE A 44 2.52 -1.60 10.38
CA PHE A 44 1.70 -2.80 10.38
C PHE A 44 1.06 -3.05 9.03
N GLY A 45 0.49 -2.02 8.39
CA GLY A 45 -0.21 -2.14 7.11
C GLY A 45 0.72 -2.59 5.98
N VAL A 46 1.87 -1.94 5.85
CA VAL A 46 2.85 -2.28 4.81
C VAL A 46 3.45 -3.67 5.06
N ALA A 47 3.89 -3.95 6.29
CA ALA A 47 4.44 -5.27 6.60
C ALA A 47 3.40 -6.38 6.40
N GLY A 48 2.14 -6.15 6.81
CA GLY A 48 1.02 -7.05 6.61
C GLY A 48 0.78 -7.36 5.13
N LEU A 49 0.69 -6.31 4.30
CA LEU A 49 0.54 -6.43 2.85
C LEU A 49 1.69 -7.20 2.20
N LEU A 50 2.95 -6.90 2.56
CA LEU A 50 4.12 -7.58 2.00
C LEU A 50 4.24 -9.05 2.43
N PHE A 51 3.82 -9.39 3.65
CA PHE A 51 3.74 -10.79 4.09
C PHE A 51 2.61 -11.56 3.40
N VAL A 52 1.46 -10.94 3.14
CA VAL A 52 0.41 -11.55 2.31
C VAL A 52 0.90 -11.79 0.89
N ARG A 53 1.59 -10.81 0.29
CA ARG A 53 2.27 -10.97 -1.02
C ARG A 53 3.21 -12.17 -0.98
N ARG A 54 4.07 -12.28 0.03
CA ARG A 54 4.99 -13.41 0.19
C ARG A 54 4.23 -14.74 0.31
N GLY A 55 3.17 -14.77 1.11
CA GLY A 55 2.30 -15.93 1.28
C GLY A 55 1.62 -16.37 -0.03
N LEU A 56 1.26 -15.44 -0.91
CA LEU A 56 0.74 -15.77 -2.25
C LEU A 56 1.81 -16.41 -3.14
N GLN A 57 3.06 -15.96 -3.03
CA GLN A 57 4.16 -16.43 -3.87
C GLN A 57 4.70 -17.79 -3.44
N THR A 58 4.73 -18.09 -2.14
CA THR A 58 5.34 -19.34 -1.62
C THR A 58 4.38 -20.31 -0.96
N ASP A 59 3.11 -19.92 -0.77
CA ASP A 59 2.14 -20.66 0.03
C ASP A 59 2.59 -20.90 1.50
N GLY A 60 3.55 -20.10 2.01
CA GLY A 60 4.11 -20.26 3.35
C GLY A 60 3.13 -19.87 4.47
N SER A 61 2.80 -20.83 5.34
CA SER A 61 1.84 -20.62 6.46
C SER A 61 2.27 -19.54 7.45
N ALA A 62 3.58 -19.37 7.66
CA ALA A 62 4.12 -18.32 8.51
C ALA A 62 3.88 -16.93 7.90
N ALA A 63 4.13 -16.74 6.61
CA ALA A 63 3.90 -15.46 5.94
C ALA A 63 2.42 -15.05 6.00
N TRP A 64 1.50 -15.98 5.75
CA TRP A 64 0.06 -15.72 5.91
C TRP A 64 -0.34 -15.29 7.32
N ARG A 65 0.17 -15.98 8.35
CA ARG A 65 -0.11 -15.65 9.76
C ARG A 65 0.40 -14.27 10.14
N HIS A 66 1.66 -13.96 9.84
CA HIS A 66 2.23 -12.63 10.09
C HIS A 66 1.47 -11.55 9.32
N GLY A 67 1.18 -11.80 8.04
CA GLY A 67 0.41 -10.90 7.20
C GLY A 67 -0.95 -10.56 7.78
N ALA A 68 -1.72 -11.58 8.16
CA ALA A 68 -3.04 -11.39 8.75
C ALA A 68 -3.00 -10.69 10.11
N ILE A 69 -2.09 -11.06 11.01
CA ILE A 69 -1.94 -10.42 12.32
C ILE A 69 -1.64 -8.93 12.15
N LEU A 70 -0.65 -8.60 11.31
CA LEU A 70 -0.24 -7.22 11.08
C LEU A 70 -1.34 -6.39 10.39
N LEU A 71 -2.10 -6.97 9.46
CA LEU A 71 -3.27 -6.28 8.88
C LEU A 71 -4.38 -6.03 9.91
N GLY A 72 -4.62 -6.98 10.82
CA GLY A 72 -5.59 -6.79 11.92
C GLY A 72 -5.15 -5.70 12.89
N LEU A 73 -3.86 -5.65 13.23
CA LEU A 73 -3.28 -4.58 14.04
C LEU A 73 -3.40 -3.22 13.33
N ALA A 74 -3.08 -3.15 12.03
CA ALA A 74 -3.29 -1.95 11.21
C ALA A 74 -4.75 -1.51 11.22
N ALA A 75 -5.70 -2.42 11.04
CA ALA A 75 -7.13 -2.12 11.10
C ALA A 75 -7.61 -1.63 12.48
N SER A 76 -6.85 -1.93 13.53
CA SER A 76 -7.12 -1.48 14.89
C SER A 76 -6.46 -0.14 15.23
N THR A 77 -5.63 0.44 14.34
CA THR A 77 -5.02 1.76 14.60
C THR A 77 -5.89 2.93 14.14
N LYS A 78 -6.49 2.84 12.94
CA LYS A 78 -7.30 3.90 12.32
C LYS A 78 -8.20 3.35 11.22
N ASN A 79 -9.15 4.16 10.74
CA ASN A 79 -10.09 3.77 9.67
C ASN A 79 -9.39 3.39 8.35
N GLU A 80 -8.24 3.99 8.07
CA GLU A 80 -7.41 3.74 6.90
C GLU A 80 -6.80 2.34 6.93
N GLY A 81 -6.50 1.82 8.12
CA GLY A 81 -6.07 0.44 8.29
C GLY A 81 -7.21 -0.55 8.05
N LEU A 82 -8.44 -0.19 8.44
CA LEU A 82 -9.63 -0.98 8.12
C LEU A 82 -9.89 -0.96 6.62
N ALA A 83 -9.78 0.21 5.99
CA ALA A 83 -9.84 0.35 4.53
C ALA A 83 -8.76 -0.52 3.87
N LEU A 84 -7.54 -0.56 4.41
CA LEU A 84 -6.46 -1.41 3.88
C LEU A 84 -6.79 -2.90 3.99
N LEU A 85 -7.34 -3.35 5.12
CA LEU A 85 -7.80 -4.73 5.27
C LEU A 85 -8.88 -5.09 4.24
N VAL A 86 -9.82 -4.17 3.99
CA VAL A 86 -10.83 -4.34 2.94
C VAL A 86 -10.19 -4.38 1.56
N SER A 87 -9.28 -3.45 1.24
CA SER A 87 -8.53 -3.40 -0.03
C SER A 87 -7.76 -4.68 -0.30
N VAL A 88 -7.05 -5.20 0.70
CA VAL A 88 -6.34 -6.49 0.63
C VAL A 88 -7.31 -7.64 0.41
N THR A 89 -8.45 -7.64 1.10
CA THR A 89 -9.47 -8.67 0.94
C THR A 89 -10.03 -8.69 -0.49
N ILE A 90 -10.39 -7.52 -1.04
CA ILE A 90 -10.89 -7.41 -2.42
C ILE A 90 -9.81 -7.82 -3.42
N ALA A 91 -8.57 -7.37 -3.23
CA ALA A 91 -7.45 -7.78 -4.09
C ALA A 91 -7.21 -9.29 -4.05
N LEU A 92 -7.32 -9.93 -2.87
CA LEU A 92 -7.27 -11.39 -2.75
C LEU A 92 -8.45 -12.09 -3.41
N ILE A 93 -9.67 -11.55 -3.32
CA ILE A 93 -10.84 -12.11 -4.02
C ILE A 93 -10.55 -12.17 -5.52
N ILE A 94 -9.99 -11.09 -6.08
CA ILE A 94 -9.69 -10.97 -7.51
C ILE A 94 -8.54 -11.89 -7.92
N VAL A 95 -7.44 -11.95 -7.15
CA VAL A 95 -6.24 -12.70 -7.53
C VAL A 95 -6.31 -14.18 -7.15
N ARG A 96 -6.85 -14.51 -5.96
CA ARG A 96 -6.94 -15.89 -5.43
C ARG A 96 -7.97 -15.98 -4.29
N TRP A 97 -9.26 -15.98 -4.63
CA TRP A 97 -10.36 -15.88 -3.64
C TRP A 97 -10.29 -16.87 -2.48
N ARG A 98 -9.84 -18.11 -2.70
CA ARG A 98 -9.71 -19.12 -1.63
C ARG A 98 -8.71 -18.71 -0.54
N ALA A 99 -7.75 -17.84 -0.86
CA ALA A 99 -6.76 -17.38 0.10
C ALA A 99 -7.34 -16.39 1.12
N VAL A 100 -8.52 -15.81 0.86
CA VAL A 100 -9.18 -14.84 1.76
C VAL A 100 -9.44 -15.45 3.14
N VAL A 101 -9.75 -16.75 3.22
CA VAL A 101 -9.98 -17.42 4.51
C VAL A 101 -8.75 -17.36 5.43
N ARG A 102 -7.55 -17.20 4.87
CA ARG A 102 -6.30 -17.05 5.65
C ARG A 102 -6.19 -15.68 6.34
N LEU A 103 -7.04 -14.72 5.98
CA LEU A 103 -7.15 -13.43 6.66
C LEU A 103 -8.04 -13.45 7.90
N TRP A 104 -8.61 -14.59 8.28
CA TRP A 104 -9.45 -14.67 9.48
C TRP A 104 -8.80 -14.06 10.75
N PRO A 105 -7.48 -14.18 11.01
CA PRO A 105 -6.87 -13.54 12.19
C PRO A 105 -6.95 -12.02 12.12
N ALA A 106 -6.85 -11.43 10.91
CA ALA A 106 -6.95 -9.99 10.73
C ALA A 106 -8.32 -9.48 11.16
N PHE A 107 -9.38 -10.17 10.72
CA PHE A 107 -10.75 -9.84 11.10
C PHE A 107 -11.00 -10.08 12.59
N ALA A 108 -10.50 -11.19 13.15
CA ALA A 108 -10.64 -11.46 14.58
C ALA A 108 -9.98 -10.38 15.46
N ILE A 109 -8.83 -9.83 15.04
CA ILE A 109 -8.17 -8.74 15.76
C ILE A 109 -8.90 -7.40 15.56
N ALA A 110 -9.40 -7.11 14.37
CA ALA A 110 -10.12 -5.86 14.09
C ALA A 110 -11.52 -5.81 14.72
N PHE A 111 -12.15 -6.97 14.90
CA PHE A 111 -13.56 -7.08 15.30
C PHE A 111 -13.89 -6.46 16.67
N PRO A 112 -13.09 -6.65 17.75
CA PRO A 112 -13.34 -5.97 19.03
C PRO A 112 -13.43 -4.45 18.91
N TRP A 113 -12.58 -3.83 18.09
CA TRP A 113 -12.64 -2.39 17.85
C TRP A 113 -13.92 -1.97 17.14
N LEU A 114 -14.38 -2.75 16.16
CA LEU A 114 -15.64 -2.49 15.46
C LEU A 114 -16.85 -2.59 16.40
N ILE A 115 -16.85 -3.56 17.32
CA ILE A 115 -17.88 -3.68 18.36
C ILE A 115 -17.87 -2.44 19.24
N LEU A 116 -16.72 -2.12 19.86
CA LEU A 116 -16.60 -0.96 20.76
C LEU A 116 -17.02 0.33 20.08
N ARG A 117 -16.60 0.52 18.83
CA ARG A 117 -17.00 1.68 18.02
C ARG A 117 -18.51 1.74 17.82
N ALA A 118 -19.15 0.62 17.49
CA ALA A 118 -20.59 0.56 17.28
C ALA A 118 -21.36 0.78 18.60
N THR A 119 -20.93 0.16 19.70
CA THR A 119 -21.61 0.26 21.00
C THR A 119 -21.49 1.65 21.63
N HIS A 120 -20.38 2.34 21.40
CA HIS A 120 -20.15 3.69 21.92
C HIS A 120 -20.54 4.81 20.94
N HIS A 121 -21.17 4.47 19.80
CA HIS A 121 -21.56 5.43 18.76
C HIS A 121 -20.43 6.38 18.35
N LEU A 122 -19.19 5.87 18.30
CA LEU A 122 -18.05 6.70 17.94
C LEU A 122 -18.20 7.14 16.49
N ALA A 123 -18.40 8.45 16.31
CA ALA A 123 -18.67 9.05 15.01
C ALA A 123 -17.52 8.77 14.04
N THR A 124 -17.89 8.56 12.78
CA THR A 124 -16.93 8.56 11.67
C THR A 124 -17.47 9.37 10.54
N ASP A 125 -16.57 9.88 9.71
CA ASP A 125 -16.90 10.68 8.53
C ASP A 125 -18.00 10.05 7.67
N ILE A 126 -18.08 8.71 7.63
CA ILE A 126 -19.09 7.97 6.87
C ILE A 126 -20.38 7.78 7.68
N ALA A 127 -20.31 7.69 9.02
CA ALA A 127 -21.48 7.49 9.89
C ALA A 127 -22.16 8.80 10.33
N SER A 128 -21.52 9.95 10.17
CA SER A 128 -22.12 11.25 10.47
C SER A 128 -23.01 11.71 9.31
N GLY A 129 -24.35 11.74 9.49
CA GLY A 129 -25.31 12.21 8.49
C GLY A 129 -25.42 11.34 7.22
N SER A 130 -25.98 11.89 6.14
CA SER A 130 -26.12 11.18 4.85
C SER A 130 -24.82 11.21 4.02
N ALA A 131 -23.94 10.22 4.24
CA ALA A 131 -22.72 10.08 3.44
C ALA A 131 -23.01 9.93 1.94
N ILE A 132 -24.05 9.16 1.58
CA ILE A 132 -24.48 9.00 0.19
C ILE A 132 -24.92 10.35 -0.40
N GLY A 133 -25.69 11.14 0.34
CA GLY A 133 -26.09 12.47 -0.09
C GLY A 133 -24.90 13.40 -0.36
N ARG A 134 -23.87 13.34 0.50
CA ARG A 134 -22.63 14.12 0.28
C ARG A 134 -21.85 13.65 -0.94
N VAL A 135 -21.74 12.34 -1.15
CA VAL A 135 -21.09 11.79 -2.35
C VAL A 135 -21.81 12.27 -3.60
N LEU A 136 -23.12 12.06 -3.69
CA LEU A 136 -23.92 12.46 -4.85
C LEU A 136 -23.82 13.96 -5.13
N TYR A 137 -23.87 14.80 -4.09
CA TYR A 137 -23.66 16.24 -4.22
C TYR A 137 -22.26 16.58 -4.76
N ARG A 138 -21.20 15.94 -4.24
CA ARG A 138 -19.82 16.22 -4.63
C ARG A 138 -19.41 15.63 -5.96
N LEU A 139 -20.15 14.68 -6.52
CA LEU A 139 -19.91 14.17 -7.87
C LEU A 139 -19.98 15.29 -8.92
N GLY A 140 -20.82 16.31 -8.72
CA GLY A 140 -20.87 17.49 -9.59
C GLY A 140 -19.58 18.31 -9.60
N PHE A 141 -18.75 18.19 -8.55
CA PHE A 141 -17.47 18.89 -8.39
C PHE A 141 -16.27 17.93 -8.49
N ALA A 142 -16.45 16.73 -9.06
CA ALA A 142 -15.42 15.70 -9.09
C ALA A 142 -14.12 16.18 -9.76
N GLY A 143 -14.22 16.92 -10.87
CA GLY A 143 -13.06 17.49 -11.56
C GLY A 143 -12.25 18.43 -10.66
N GLU A 144 -12.92 19.32 -9.92
CA GLU A 144 -12.26 20.26 -9.00
C GLU A 144 -11.55 19.53 -7.86
N ILE A 145 -12.22 18.52 -7.27
CA ILE A 145 -11.64 17.71 -6.19
C ILE A 145 -10.40 16.96 -6.69
N LEU A 146 -10.47 16.34 -7.88
CA LEU A 146 -9.36 15.60 -8.46
C LEU A 146 -8.18 16.50 -8.83
N VAL A 147 -8.44 17.68 -9.40
CA VAL A 147 -7.40 18.69 -9.67
C VAL A 147 -6.76 19.14 -8.36
N TYR A 148 -7.56 19.40 -7.33
CA TYR A 148 -7.05 19.83 -6.03
C TYR A 148 -6.18 18.76 -5.35
N LEU A 149 -6.58 17.49 -5.44
CA LEU A 149 -5.77 16.34 -5.02
C LEU A 149 -4.44 16.25 -5.79
N ALA A 150 -4.46 16.47 -7.09
CA ALA A 150 -3.25 16.44 -7.92
C ALA A 150 -2.29 17.58 -7.56
N VAL A 151 -2.79 18.79 -7.31
CA VAL A 151 -1.98 19.94 -6.89
C VAL A 151 -1.36 19.74 -5.51
N HIS A 152 -2.06 19.04 -4.60
CA HIS A 152 -1.58 18.74 -3.25
C HIS A 152 -0.86 17.40 -3.17
N LEU A 153 -0.58 16.76 -4.31
CA LEU A 153 0.14 15.50 -4.33
C LEU A 153 1.54 15.70 -3.74
N TYR A 154 1.81 14.98 -2.66
CA TYR A 154 3.06 15.08 -1.94
C TYR A 154 4.24 14.61 -2.82
N GLU A 155 5.29 15.42 -2.94
CA GLU A 155 6.49 15.15 -3.76
C GLU A 155 6.14 14.64 -5.18
N PRO A 156 5.68 15.50 -6.11
CA PRO A 156 5.23 15.06 -7.44
C PRO A 156 6.33 14.33 -8.24
N TRP A 157 7.60 14.70 -8.03
CA TRP A 157 8.75 14.03 -8.63
C TRP A 157 8.96 12.60 -8.12
N PHE A 158 8.62 12.33 -6.86
CA PHE A 158 8.65 10.97 -6.31
C PHE A 158 7.63 10.10 -7.05
N TRP A 159 6.38 10.56 -7.18
CA TRP A 159 5.34 9.83 -7.91
C TRP A 159 5.65 9.68 -9.39
N GLY A 160 6.21 10.71 -10.04
CA GLY A 160 6.71 10.63 -11.41
C GLY A 160 7.78 9.56 -11.57
N SER A 161 8.70 9.43 -10.61
CA SER A 161 9.75 8.41 -10.60
C SER A 161 9.19 7.00 -10.41
N ILE A 162 8.19 6.84 -9.52
CA ILE A 162 7.48 5.58 -9.32
C ILE A 162 6.73 5.15 -10.59
N LEU A 163 6.02 6.09 -11.23
CA LEU A 163 5.32 5.85 -12.49
C LEU A 163 6.30 5.42 -13.59
N LEU A 164 7.42 6.14 -13.74
CA LEU A 164 8.46 5.79 -14.70
C LEU A 164 9.03 4.40 -14.43
N GLY A 165 9.32 4.08 -13.16
CA GLY A 165 9.77 2.75 -12.76
C GLY A 165 8.76 1.66 -13.12
N LEU A 166 7.47 1.88 -12.85
CA LEU A 166 6.40 0.97 -13.27
C LEU A 166 6.39 0.78 -14.79
N LEU A 167 6.54 1.84 -15.58
CA LEU A 167 6.55 1.76 -17.04
C LEU A 167 7.75 0.97 -17.59
N ILE A 168 8.93 1.12 -16.98
CA ILE A 168 10.17 0.42 -17.34
C ILE A 168 10.11 -1.08 -16.99
N VAL A 169 9.51 -1.44 -15.85
CA VAL A 169 9.41 -2.84 -15.40
C VAL A 169 8.66 -3.68 -16.44
N PRO A 170 9.17 -4.85 -16.86
CA PRO A 170 8.47 -5.72 -17.81
C PRO A 170 7.06 -6.09 -17.34
N SER A 171 6.10 -6.13 -18.28
CA SER A 171 4.69 -6.41 -17.96
C SER A 171 4.47 -7.74 -17.23
N VAL A 172 5.25 -8.77 -17.56
CA VAL A 172 5.25 -10.07 -16.88
C VAL A 172 5.64 -9.93 -15.41
N ALA A 173 6.63 -9.09 -15.12
CA ALA A 173 7.07 -8.85 -13.76
C ALA A 173 6.04 -8.02 -12.98
N ARG A 174 5.41 -7.00 -13.61
CA ARG A 174 4.27 -6.29 -13.02
C ARG A 174 3.11 -7.22 -12.67
N ARG A 175 2.78 -8.18 -13.54
CA ARG A 175 1.70 -9.15 -13.29
C ARG A 175 1.97 -10.05 -12.07
N ARG A 176 3.23 -10.40 -11.79
CA ARG A 176 3.60 -11.13 -10.57
C ARG A 176 3.34 -10.33 -9.30
N GLU A 177 3.32 -9.01 -9.43
CA GLU A 177 3.11 -8.05 -8.36
C GLU A 177 1.69 -7.47 -8.35
N ALA A 178 0.79 -8.03 -9.18
CA ALA A 178 -0.57 -7.53 -9.37
C ALA A 178 -1.34 -7.44 -8.05
N PHE A 179 -1.09 -8.33 -7.09
CA PHE A 179 -1.75 -8.27 -5.78
C PHE A 179 -1.45 -6.97 -5.03
N VAL A 180 -0.18 -6.56 -4.92
CA VAL A 180 0.18 -5.34 -4.19
C VAL A 180 -0.28 -4.09 -4.95
N LEU A 181 -0.13 -4.08 -6.27
CA LEU A 181 -0.61 -2.98 -7.11
C LEU A 181 -2.13 -2.81 -6.97
N LEU A 182 -2.89 -3.89 -7.11
CA LEU A 182 -4.35 -3.88 -6.99
C LEU A 182 -4.82 -3.48 -5.58
N ALA A 183 -4.20 -4.04 -4.53
CA ALA A 183 -4.52 -3.64 -3.15
C ALA A 183 -4.27 -2.14 -2.92
N THR A 184 -3.20 -1.62 -3.52
CA THR A 184 -2.85 -0.20 -3.41
C THR A 184 -3.80 0.69 -4.23
N ASP A 185 -4.17 0.28 -5.43
CA ASP A 185 -5.13 1.00 -6.28
C ASP A 185 -6.51 1.06 -5.61
N ILE A 186 -6.99 -0.05 -5.04
CA ILE A 186 -8.26 -0.08 -4.29
C ILE A 186 -8.17 0.82 -3.05
N GLN A 187 -7.04 0.81 -2.35
CA GLN A 187 -6.82 1.69 -1.19
C GLN A 187 -6.85 3.16 -1.58
N LEU A 188 -6.21 3.52 -2.70
CA LEU A 188 -6.22 4.86 -3.27
C LEU A 188 -7.65 5.29 -3.61
N VAL A 189 -8.47 4.39 -4.17
CA VAL A 189 -9.89 4.65 -4.43
C VAL A 189 -10.64 4.93 -3.12
N PHE A 190 -10.40 4.20 -2.03
CA PHE A 190 -11.01 4.51 -0.74
C PHE A 190 -10.57 5.87 -0.19
N TYR A 191 -9.29 6.22 -0.31
CA TYR A 191 -8.80 7.53 0.10
C TYR A 191 -9.46 8.65 -0.69
N ILE A 192 -9.50 8.55 -2.02
CA ILE A 192 -10.17 9.52 -2.88
C ILE A 192 -11.67 9.61 -2.51
N GLY A 193 -12.34 8.46 -2.38
CA GLY A 193 -13.75 8.37 -2.03
C GLY A 193 -14.09 9.02 -0.69
N SER A 194 -13.17 9.00 0.27
CA SER A 194 -13.35 9.66 1.57
C SER A 194 -13.55 11.17 1.44
N TYR A 195 -12.95 11.83 0.44
CA TYR A 195 -13.15 13.27 0.18
C TYR A 195 -14.51 13.58 -0.43
N PHE A 196 -15.14 12.61 -1.09
CA PHE A 196 -16.53 12.74 -1.53
C PHE A 196 -17.51 12.51 -0.39
N ALA A 197 -17.15 11.66 0.58
CA ALA A 197 -18.02 11.29 1.70
C ALA A 197 -17.83 12.13 2.97
N THR A 198 -16.74 12.88 3.12
CA THR A 198 -16.40 13.60 4.38
C THR A 198 -17.44 14.67 4.73
N PRO A 199 -17.81 14.88 6.01
CA PRO A 199 -18.66 15.99 6.42
C PRO A 199 -17.94 17.34 6.41
N HIS A 200 -16.61 17.35 6.32
CA HIS A 200 -15.80 18.55 6.36
C HIS A 200 -15.69 19.25 5.01
N ASP A 201 -15.18 20.49 5.01
CA ASP A 201 -14.76 21.16 3.78
C ASP A 201 -13.71 20.31 3.05
N ALA A 202 -13.94 20.05 1.77
CA ALA A 202 -13.11 19.14 0.99
C ALA A 202 -11.69 19.70 0.81
N ARG A 203 -11.52 21.02 0.66
CA ARG A 203 -10.21 21.64 0.46
C ARG A 203 -9.38 21.53 1.74
N TRP A 204 -9.98 21.88 2.88
CA TRP A 204 -9.35 21.70 4.18
C TRP A 204 -8.98 20.24 4.45
N HIS A 205 -9.89 19.31 4.16
CA HIS A 205 -9.63 17.89 4.40
C HIS A 205 -8.51 17.37 3.50
N VAL A 206 -8.48 17.73 2.22
CA VAL A 206 -7.38 17.38 1.31
C VAL A 206 -6.06 17.97 1.81
N ALA A 207 -6.00 19.27 2.10
CA ALA A 207 -4.78 19.94 2.53
C ALA A 207 -4.16 19.35 3.81
N THR A 208 -4.98 18.82 4.72
CA THR A 208 -4.54 18.30 6.03
C THR A 208 -4.32 16.79 6.09
N SER A 209 -4.87 16.01 5.16
CA SER A 209 -4.80 14.55 5.19
C SER A 209 -4.14 13.94 3.96
N TRP A 210 -4.22 14.56 2.79
CA TRP A 210 -3.80 13.92 1.55
C TRP A 210 -2.33 13.51 1.54
N PRO A 211 -1.36 14.35 1.97
CA PRO A 211 0.03 13.94 2.06
C PRO A 211 0.25 12.70 2.93
N ARG A 212 -0.48 12.60 4.06
CA ARG A 212 -0.42 11.44 4.97
C ARG A 212 -0.93 10.18 4.33
N LEU A 213 -2.05 10.26 3.61
CA LEU A 213 -2.65 9.12 2.93
C LEU A 213 -1.74 8.61 1.81
N THR A 214 -1.12 9.52 1.06
CA THR A 214 -0.18 9.16 -0.02
C THR A 214 1.09 8.50 0.51
N ASP A 215 1.60 8.91 1.68
CA ASP A 215 2.75 8.25 2.32
C ASP A 215 2.47 6.79 2.70
N GLN A 216 1.23 6.47 3.12
CA GLN A 216 0.85 5.11 3.50
C GLN A 216 0.95 4.12 2.32
N ILE A 217 0.63 4.58 1.10
CA ILE A 217 0.68 3.75 -0.11
C ILE A 217 2.00 3.88 -0.89
N ALA A 218 2.80 4.91 -0.62
CA ALA A 218 4.10 5.11 -1.25
C ALA A 218 5.06 3.95 -1.01
N ILE A 219 5.15 3.45 0.23
CA ILE A 219 6.10 2.40 0.61
C ILE A 219 5.87 1.06 -0.14
N PRO A 220 4.66 0.48 -0.16
CA PRO A 220 4.45 -0.81 -0.82
C PRO A 220 4.68 -0.73 -2.33
N ILE A 221 4.31 0.38 -2.99
CA ILE A 221 4.61 0.58 -4.41
C ILE A 221 6.12 0.72 -4.62
N THR A 222 6.80 1.54 -3.82
CA THR A 222 8.26 1.72 -3.88
C THR A 222 8.97 0.38 -3.74
N TYR A 223 8.58 -0.42 -2.74
CA TYR A 223 9.13 -1.76 -2.55
C TYR A 223 8.98 -2.61 -3.81
N VAL A 224 7.77 -2.71 -4.36
CA VAL A 224 7.49 -3.51 -5.56
C VAL A 224 8.28 -3.04 -6.77
N VAL A 225 8.28 -1.72 -7.05
CA VAL A 225 8.96 -1.15 -8.21
C VAL A 225 10.46 -1.41 -8.14
N PHE A 226 11.10 -1.03 -7.03
CA PHE A 226 12.54 -1.16 -6.89
C PHE A 226 13.00 -2.62 -6.80
N LEU A 227 12.24 -3.48 -6.11
CA LEU A 227 12.53 -4.93 -6.07
C LEU A 227 12.45 -5.53 -7.48
N THR A 228 11.44 -5.14 -8.26
CA THR A 228 11.25 -5.70 -9.60
C THR A 228 12.29 -5.18 -10.59
N LEU A 229 12.67 -3.90 -10.50
CA LEU A 229 13.79 -3.33 -11.26
C LEU A 229 15.10 -4.05 -10.93
N ALA A 230 15.39 -4.29 -9.64
CA ALA A 230 16.57 -5.03 -9.22
C ALA A 230 16.61 -6.45 -9.80
N LYS A 231 15.50 -7.19 -9.74
CA LYS A 231 15.39 -8.54 -10.31
C LYS A 231 15.57 -8.53 -11.83
N THR A 232 15.02 -7.52 -12.50
CA THR A 232 15.16 -7.37 -13.96
C THR A 232 16.61 -7.08 -14.35
N ALA A 233 17.28 -6.17 -13.65
CA ALA A 233 18.68 -5.84 -13.90
C ALA A 233 19.61 -7.04 -13.67
N ALA A 234 19.36 -7.84 -12.63
CA ALA A 234 20.12 -9.07 -12.38
C ALA A 234 19.93 -10.09 -13.52
N ALA A 235 18.68 -10.34 -13.94
CA ALA A 235 18.40 -11.26 -15.04
C ALA A 235 19.03 -10.85 -16.38
N MET A 236 19.18 -9.54 -16.63
CA MET A 236 19.88 -9.03 -17.82
C MET A 236 21.39 -9.30 -17.77
N LYS A 237 22.00 -9.24 -16.58
CA LYS A 237 23.43 -9.53 -16.38
C LYS A 237 23.74 -11.01 -16.63
N ASP A 238 22.84 -11.90 -16.20
CA ASP A 238 23.02 -13.35 -16.29
C ASP A 238 22.61 -13.92 -17.66
N SER A 239 22.17 -13.09 -18.61
CA SER A 239 21.74 -13.53 -19.94
C SER A 239 22.95 -13.84 -20.85
N PRO A 240 22.95 -14.97 -21.61
CA PRO A 240 24.09 -15.44 -22.42
C PRO A 240 24.66 -14.44 -23.45
N ARG A 241 23.91 -13.39 -23.80
CA ARG A 241 24.38 -12.31 -24.68
C ARG A 241 25.41 -11.38 -24.01
N ALA A 242 25.52 -11.39 -22.68
CA ALA A 242 26.53 -10.63 -21.96
C ALA A 242 27.96 -11.19 -22.17
N GLU A 243 28.09 -12.49 -22.46
CA GLU A 243 29.37 -13.16 -22.74
C GLU A 243 29.89 -12.92 -24.17
N ALA A 244 29.06 -12.37 -25.07
CA ALA A 244 29.44 -12.10 -26.46
C ALA A 244 30.07 -10.71 -26.67
N ARG A 245 30.42 -9.97 -25.61
CA ARG A 245 31.20 -8.73 -25.75
C ARG A 245 32.65 -9.09 -26.05
N PRO A 246 33.22 -8.67 -27.20
CA PRO A 246 34.62 -8.91 -27.50
C PRO A 246 35.47 -8.24 -26.42
N VAL A 247 36.40 -9.00 -25.86
CA VAL A 247 37.47 -8.44 -25.03
C VAL A 247 38.29 -7.57 -25.96
N GLU A 248 38.12 -6.25 -25.87
CA GLU A 248 39.02 -5.31 -26.52
C GLU A 248 40.41 -5.54 -25.92
N SER A 249 41.27 -6.12 -26.75
CA SER A 249 42.71 -6.36 -26.50
C SER A 249 43.51 -5.08 -26.65
#